data_AF-A0A6V7LL01-F1
#
_entry.id   AF-A0A6V7LL01-F1
#
_cell.length_a   1.000
_cell.length_b   1.000
_cell.length_c   1.000
_cell.angle_alpha   90.00
_cell.angle_beta   90.00
_cell.angle_gamma   90.00
#
_symmetry.space_group_name_H-M   'P 1'
#
loop_
_entity.id
_entity.type
_entity.pdbx_description
1 polymer ?
#
loop_
_entity_poly.entity_id
_entity_poly.type
_entity_poly.pdbx_seq_one_letter_code
_entity_poly.pdbx_strand_id
1 'polypeptide(L)'
;KAKKLFEKYCEPLLHLAGISVTIIQTEQEGHARSLIENLNTPTDAILVAGGDGTLLDVVTGLMRKYEENRAYVKQCPIGILPLGETNRVADAFFLRNYENLATIHEMADATMSAIRGNTKMIDVVKVEPLE
;
A
#
# COMPACT_ATOMS: atom_id res chain seq x y z
N LYS A 1 -10.36 -10.25 -8.97
CA LYS A 1 -11.10 -10.16 -7.69
C LYS A 1 -10.80 -8.83 -6.99
N ALA A 2 -9.53 -8.54 -6.65
CA ALA A 2 -9.10 -7.30 -5.98
C ALA A 2 -9.64 -6.01 -6.62
N LYS A 3 -9.53 -5.85 -7.95
CA LYS A 3 -10.10 -4.70 -8.69
C LYS A 3 -11.57 -4.41 -8.34
N LYS A 4 -12.43 -5.43 -8.40
CA LYS A 4 -13.86 -5.29 -8.06
C LYS A 4 -14.09 -4.90 -6.59
N LEU A 5 -13.22 -5.35 -5.68
CA LEU A 5 -13.30 -4.99 -4.26
C LEU A 5 -12.86 -3.54 -4.04
N PHE A 6 -11.77 -3.13 -4.69
CA PHE A 6 -11.28 -1.76 -4.67
C PHE A 6 -12.34 -0.78 -5.19
N GLU A 7 -12.86 -1.02 -6.39
CA GLU A 7 -13.89 -0.19 -7.04
C GLU A 7 -15.17 -0.07 -6.19
N LYS A 8 -15.50 -1.13 -5.43
CA LYS A 8 -16.73 -1.17 -4.63
C LYS A 8 -16.57 -0.56 -3.23
N TYR A 9 -15.44 -0.77 -2.56
CA TYR A 9 -15.31 -0.49 -1.13
C TYR A 9 -14.24 0.54 -0.78
N CYS A 10 -13.24 0.77 -1.64
CA CYS A 10 -12.14 1.69 -1.36
C CYS A 10 -12.21 2.97 -2.21
N GLU A 11 -12.31 2.82 -3.53
CA GLU A 11 -12.30 3.92 -4.49
C GLU A 11 -13.36 4.99 -4.20
N PRO A 12 -14.63 4.65 -3.87
CA PRO A 12 -15.64 5.67 -3.58
C PRO A 12 -15.27 6.53 -2.37
N LEU A 13 -14.65 5.95 -1.34
CA LEU A 13 -14.25 6.70 -0.15
C LEU A 13 -13.13 7.69 -0.46
N LEU A 14 -12.16 7.30 -1.30
CA LEU A 14 -11.06 8.17 -1.72
C LEU A 14 -11.58 9.36 -2.53
N HIS A 15 -12.50 9.11 -3.47
CA HIS A 15 -13.13 10.18 -4.25
C HIS A 15 -13.99 11.11 -3.39
N LEU A 16 -14.78 10.57 -2.45
CA LEU A 16 -15.59 11.37 -1.52
C LEU A 16 -14.73 12.22 -0.58
N ALA A 17 -13.53 11.75 -0.24
CA ALA A 17 -12.55 12.53 0.53
C ALA A 17 -11.86 13.64 -0.29
N GLY A 18 -12.15 13.75 -1.61
CA GLY A 18 -11.52 14.73 -2.49
C GLY A 18 -10.07 14.39 -2.84
N ILE A 19 -9.65 13.14 -2.68
CA ILE A 19 -8.29 12.69 -2.99
C ILE A 19 -8.21 12.36 -4.48
N SER A 20 -7.27 13.01 -5.19
CA SER A 20 -6.95 12.68 -6.58
C SER A 20 -6.17 11.36 -6.62
N VAL A 21 -6.79 10.31 -7.17
CA VAL A 21 -6.18 8.98 -7.25
C VAL A 21 -5.79 8.64 -8.68
N THR A 22 -4.58 8.12 -8.87
CA THR A 22 -4.15 7.49 -10.12
C THR A 22 -4.01 6.00 -9.88
N ILE A 23 -4.86 5.20 -10.53
CA ILE A 23 -4.91 3.75 -10.34
C ILE A 23 -3.99 3.09 -11.37
N ILE A 24 -2.96 2.39 -10.89
CA ILE A 24 -2.04 1.62 -11.74
C ILE A 24 -2.25 0.13 -11.45
N GLN A 25 -2.68 -0.62 -12.46
CA GLN A 25 -2.91 -2.05 -12.32
C GLN A 25 -1.61 -2.81 -12.60
N THR A 26 -1.17 -3.61 -11.63
CA THR A 26 -0.02 -4.52 -11.80
C THR A 26 -0.43 -5.76 -12.60
N GLU A 27 0.47 -6.23 -13.46
CA GLU A 27 0.18 -7.31 -14.41
C GLU A 27 0.86 -8.65 -14.06
N GLN A 28 2.00 -8.59 -13.37
CA GLN A 28 2.81 -9.76 -13.02
C GLN A 28 3.58 -9.52 -11.71
N GLU A 29 4.14 -10.60 -11.16
CA GLU A 29 5.02 -10.53 -9.98
C GLU A 29 6.22 -9.62 -10.25
N GLY A 30 6.61 -8.79 -9.26
CA GLY A 30 7.68 -7.82 -9.41
C GLY A 30 7.32 -6.58 -10.24
N HIS A 31 6.17 -6.53 -10.91
CA HIS A 31 5.77 -5.34 -11.69
C HIS A 31 5.61 -4.11 -10.79
N ALA A 32 5.01 -4.25 -9.61
CA ALA A 32 4.90 -3.15 -8.64
C ALA A 32 6.26 -2.57 -8.25
N ARG A 33 7.27 -3.44 -8.07
CA ARG A 33 8.64 -3.04 -7.75
C ARG A 33 9.23 -2.17 -8.86
N SER A 34 9.18 -2.65 -10.09
CA SER A 34 9.70 -1.92 -11.26
C SER A 34 8.97 -0.58 -11.48
N LEU A 35 7.65 -0.53 -11.24
CA LEU A 35 6.88 0.72 -11.35
C LEU A 35 7.35 1.77 -10.34
N ILE A 36 7.56 1.38 -9.08
CA ILE A 36 8.01 2.29 -8.03
C ILE A 36 9.45 2.74 -8.26
N GLU A 37 10.35 1.82 -8.63
CA GLU A 37 11.74 2.17 -8.97
C GLU A 37 11.78 3.29 -10.03
N ASN A 38 10.91 3.21 -11.03
CA ASN A 38 10.83 4.16 -12.16
C ASN A 38 9.82 5.31 -11.96
N LEU A 39 9.18 5.44 -10.80
CA LEU A 39 8.13 6.45 -10.56
C LEU A 39 8.71 7.87 -10.51
N ASN A 40 8.59 8.63 -11.60
CA ASN A 40 9.13 10.00 -11.66
C ASN A 40 8.08 11.09 -11.43
N THR A 41 6.81 10.70 -11.28
CA THR A 41 5.71 11.61 -10.99
C THR A 41 5.71 11.99 -9.52
N PRO A 42 5.74 13.28 -9.16
CA PRO A 42 5.55 13.73 -7.79
C PRO A 42 4.23 13.18 -7.23
N THR A 43 4.31 12.47 -6.11
CA THR A 43 3.16 11.83 -5.48
C THR A 43 3.22 12.01 -3.97
N ASP A 44 2.13 12.43 -3.36
CA ASP A 44 2.07 12.70 -1.93
C ASP A 44 2.02 11.43 -1.08
N ALA A 45 1.43 10.34 -1.60
CA ALA A 45 1.34 9.06 -0.93
C ALA A 45 1.13 7.91 -1.93
N ILE A 46 1.63 6.72 -1.59
CA ILE A 46 1.41 5.49 -2.36
C ILE A 46 0.40 4.62 -1.61
N LEU A 47 -0.68 4.22 -2.27
CA LEU A 47 -1.63 3.25 -1.72
C LEU A 47 -1.44 1.88 -2.38
N VAL A 48 -1.13 0.87 -1.57
CA VAL A 48 -0.93 -0.50 -2.00
C VAL A 48 -2.23 -1.28 -1.87
N ALA A 49 -2.90 -1.48 -2.98
CA ALA A 49 -4.13 -2.26 -3.09
C ALA A 49 -3.82 -3.73 -3.41
N GLY A 50 -3.54 -4.54 -2.39
CA GLY A 50 -3.06 -5.91 -2.57
C GLY A 50 -2.86 -6.66 -1.27
N GLY A 51 -1.98 -7.67 -1.30
CA GLY A 51 -1.54 -8.42 -0.12
C GLY A 51 -0.09 -8.12 0.26
N ASP A 52 0.44 -8.91 1.19
CA ASP A 52 1.80 -8.71 1.74
C ASP A 52 2.90 -8.72 0.66
N GLY A 53 2.76 -9.57 -0.38
CA GLY A 53 3.73 -9.62 -1.49
C GLY A 53 3.76 -8.34 -2.33
N THR A 54 2.60 -7.74 -2.60
CA THR A 54 2.51 -6.47 -3.33
C THR A 54 3.12 -5.34 -2.51
N LEU A 55 2.88 -5.34 -1.18
CA LEU A 55 3.50 -4.38 -0.27
C LEU A 55 5.03 -4.52 -0.25
N LEU A 56 5.54 -5.75 -0.19
CA LEU A 56 6.96 -6.02 -0.23
C LEU A 56 7.60 -5.49 -1.52
N ASP A 57 6.96 -5.70 -2.67
CA ASP A 57 7.44 -5.18 -3.95
C ASP A 57 7.55 -3.66 -3.96
N VAL A 58 6.52 -2.97 -3.47
CA VAL A 58 6.49 -1.50 -3.38
C VAL A 58 7.57 -0.98 -2.44
N VAL A 59 7.71 -1.56 -1.24
CA VAL A 59 8.75 -1.16 -0.28
C VAL A 59 10.14 -1.40 -0.86
N THR A 60 10.36 -2.56 -1.49
CA THR A 60 11.65 -2.89 -2.12
C THR A 60 11.97 -1.89 -3.23
N GLY A 61 11.00 -1.58 -4.09
CA GLY A 61 11.20 -0.63 -5.18
C GLY A 61 11.50 0.79 -4.67
N LEU A 62 10.82 1.22 -3.61
CA LEU A 62 11.05 2.53 -3.00
C LEU A 62 12.44 2.62 -2.37
N MET A 63 12.87 1.58 -1.65
CA MET A 63 14.19 1.52 -1.02
C MET A 63 15.33 1.51 -2.04
N ARG A 64 15.13 0.86 -3.20
CA ARG A 64 16.10 0.84 -4.31
C ARG A 64 16.14 2.18 -5.05
N LYS A 65 14.98 2.79 -5.32
CA LYS A 65 14.90 4.11 -5.96
C LYS A 65 15.73 5.18 -5.22
N TYR A 66 15.66 5.15 -3.89
CA TYR A 66 16.31 6.12 -3.03
C TYR A 66 17.48 5.52 -2.24
N GLU A 67 18.15 4.51 -2.79
CA GLU A 67 19.27 3.83 -2.11
C GLU A 67 20.39 4.82 -1.77
N GLU A 68 20.70 5.73 -2.70
CA GLU A 68 21.71 6.79 -2.53
C GLU A 68 21.29 7.88 -1.53
N ASN A 69 19.98 8.08 -1.32
CA ASN A 69 19.48 9.07 -0.39
C ASN A 69 18.17 8.65 0.29
N ARG A 70 18.34 7.85 1.34
CA ARG A 70 17.23 7.28 2.14
C ARG A 70 16.36 8.30 2.86
N ALA A 71 16.76 9.58 2.93
CA ALA A 71 15.92 10.62 3.52
C ALA A 71 14.65 10.85 2.68
N TYR A 72 14.71 10.66 1.36
CA TYR A 72 13.56 10.80 0.47
C TYR A 72 12.53 9.69 0.62
N VAL A 73 12.93 8.49 1.05
CA VAL A 73 12.01 7.39 1.36
C VAL A 73 10.98 7.81 2.40
N LYS A 74 11.39 8.62 3.39
CA LYS A 74 10.52 9.07 4.49
C LYS A 74 9.48 10.12 4.05
N GLN A 75 9.63 10.70 2.86
CA GLN A 75 8.76 11.76 2.36
C GLN A 75 7.49 11.22 1.69
N CYS A 76 7.49 9.96 1.25
CA CYS A 76 6.35 9.35 0.59
C CYS A 76 5.73 8.25 1.49
N PRO A 77 4.68 8.57 2.28
CA PRO A 77 3.98 7.58 3.08
C PRO A 77 3.34 6.49 2.22
N ILE A 78 3.32 5.27 2.76
CA ILE A 78 2.70 4.10 2.15
C ILE A 78 1.45 3.74 2.96
N GLY A 79 0.29 3.71 2.30
CA GLY A 79 -0.94 3.14 2.84
C GLY A 79 -1.19 1.74 2.28
N ILE A 80 -1.89 0.90 3.05
CA ILE A 80 -2.19 -0.48 2.68
C ILE A 80 -3.70 -0.63 2.57
N LEU A 81 -4.19 -1.20 1.48
CA LEU A 81 -5.59 -1.62 1.33
C LEU A 81 -5.61 -3.15 1.22
N PRO A 82 -6.14 -3.88 2.22
CA PRO A 82 -6.05 -5.33 2.32
C PRO A 82 -6.98 -6.01 1.31
N LEU A 83 -6.48 -6.21 0.09
CA LEU A 83 -7.22 -6.83 -1.02
C LEU A 83 -6.64 -8.18 -1.45
N GLY A 84 -5.54 -8.59 -0.81
CA GLY A 84 -4.88 -9.87 -1.05
C GLY A 84 -5.56 -11.02 -0.30
N GLU A 85 -5.07 -12.23 -0.56
CA GLU A 85 -5.45 -13.43 0.19
C GLU A 85 -4.81 -13.45 1.58
N THR A 86 -3.60 -12.90 1.69
CA THR A 86 -2.83 -12.78 2.92
C THR A 86 -2.45 -11.32 3.13
N ASN A 87 -2.92 -10.73 4.23
CA ASN A 87 -2.75 -9.30 4.55
C ASN A 87 -2.20 -9.11 5.97
N ARG A 88 -1.23 -9.94 6.41
CA ARG A 88 -0.78 -9.98 7.81
C ARG A 88 -0.23 -8.64 8.28
N VAL A 89 0.39 -7.89 7.39
CA VAL A 89 0.88 -6.55 7.71
C VAL A 89 -0.29 -5.60 7.97
N ALA A 90 -1.31 -5.63 7.11
CA ALA A 90 -2.52 -4.82 7.32
C ALA A 90 -3.26 -5.23 8.60
N ASP A 91 -3.38 -6.53 8.87
CA ASP A 91 -4.00 -7.05 10.08
C ASP A 91 -3.28 -6.49 11.32
N ALA A 92 -1.95 -6.50 11.35
CA ALA A 92 -1.18 -5.94 12.45
C ALA A 92 -1.47 -4.45 12.73
N PHE A 93 -1.90 -3.69 11.71
CA PHE A 93 -2.28 -2.27 11.86
C PHE A 93 -3.76 -2.06 12.18
N PHE A 94 -4.65 -2.91 11.66
CA PHE A 94 -6.10 -2.68 11.65
C PHE A 94 -6.90 -3.70 12.47
N LEU A 95 -6.23 -4.65 13.14
CA LEU A 95 -6.82 -5.74 13.93
C LEU A 95 -8.01 -5.27 14.75
N ARG A 96 -9.20 -5.64 14.26
CA ARG A 96 -10.48 -5.45 14.93
C ARG A 96 -11.29 -6.72 14.75
N ASN A 97 -11.80 -7.23 15.86
CA ASN A 97 -12.64 -8.42 15.86
C ASN A 97 -14.05 -8.04 15.39
N TYR A 98 -14.26 -8.05 14.09
CA TYR A 98 -15.57 -7.89 13.49
C TYR A 98 -16.30 -9.24 13.46
N GLU A 99 -17.47 -9.31 14.07
CA GLU A 99 -18.29 -10.54 14.08
C GLU A 99 -18.91 -10.84 12.71
N ASN A 100 -19.21 -9.79 11.93
CA ASN A 100 -19.82 -9.89 10.60
C ASN A 100 -19.06 -9.02 9.60
N LEU A 101 -18.99 -9.48 8.34
CA LEU A 101 -18.41 -8.73 7.21
C LEU A 101 -16.98 -8.21 7.47
N ALA A 102 -16.17 -8.95 8.23
CA ALA A 102 -14.84 -8.53 8.68
C ALA A 102 -13.97 -7.94 7.56
N THR A 103 -13.89 -8.63 6.41
CA THR A 103 -13.12 -8.17 5.26
C THR A 103 -13.59 -6.82 4.70
N ILE A 104 -14.89 -6.54 4.71
CA ILE A 104 -15.41 -5.24 4.24
C ILE A 104 -15.05 -4.14 5.22
N HIS A 105 -15.19 -4.41 6.53
CA HIS A 105 -14.81 -3.47 7.56
C HIS A 105 -13.31 -3.18 7.55
N GLU A 106 -12.46 -4.20 7.35
CA GLU A 106 -11.01 -4.05 7.19
C GLU A 106 -10.65 -3.15 6.00
N MET A 107 -11.25 -3.39 4.82
CA MET A 107 -11.04 -2.55 3.64
C MET A 107 -11.47 -1.09 3.89
N ALA A 108 -12.63 -0.89 4.52
CA ALA A 108 -13.14 0.44 4.83
C ALA A 108 -12.25 1.16 5.87
N ASP A 109 -11.87 0.48 6.96
CA ASP A 109 -11.02 1.04 8.00
C ASP A 109 -9.62 1.40 7.48
N ALA A 110 -9.05 0.53 6.66
CA ALA A 110 -7.76 0.77 6.00
C ALA A 110 -7.85 1.99 5.08
N THR A 111 -8.91 2.10 4.28
CA THR A 111 -9.15 3.26 3.40
C THR A 111 -9.36 4.55 4.21
N MET A 112 -10.15 4.49 5.27
CA MET A 112 -10.36 5.64 6.16
C MET A 112 -9.09 6.05 6.89
N SER A 113 -8.21 5.10 7.21
CA SER A 113 -6.91 5.39 7.83
C SER A 113 -5.99 6.13 6.84
N ALA A 114 -5.98 5.72 5.57
CA ALA A 114 -5.28 6.44 4.51
C ALA A 114 -5.84 7.86 4.33
N ILE A 115 -7.17 8.03 4.31
CA ILE A 115 -7.83 9.34 4.20
C ILE A 115 -7.47 10.27 5.37
N ARG A 116 -7.40 9.73 6.59
CA ARG A 116 -7.03 10.50 7.78
C ARG A 116 -5.59 11.02 7.74
N GLY A 117 -4.72 10.41 6.95
CA GLY A 117 -3.34 10.87 6.77
C GLY A 117 -2.42 10.68 7.99
N ASN A 118 -2.85 9.89 8.99
CA ASN A 118 -2.01 9.59 10.15
C ASN A 118 -0.90 8.62 9.74
N THR A 119 0.36 9.01 9.96
CA THR A 119 1.52 8.20 9.59
C THR A 119 2.29 7.73 10.82
N LYS A 120 2.95 6.58 10.70
CA LYS A 120 3.87 6.03 11.70
C LYS A 120 5.11 5.51 10.99
N MET A 121 6.28 5.76 11.57
CA MET A 121 7.53 5.16 11.10
C MET A 121 7.56 3.66 11.41
N ILE A 122 7.92 2.86 10.42
CA ILE A 122 8.04 1.40 10.51
C ILE A 122 9.45 1.00 10.08
N ASP A 123 10.04 0.09 10.85
CA ASP A 123 11.36 -0.46 10.55
C ASP A 123 11.27 -1.44 9.38
N VAL A 124 12.31 -1.42 8.54
CA VAL A 124 12.46 -2.32 7.39
C VAL A 124 13.80 -3.04 7.46
N VAL A 125 13.86 -4.25 6.91
CA VAL A 125 15.08 -5.06 6.87
C VAL A 125 15.51 -5.24 5.42
N LYS A 126 16.76 -4.90 5.11
CA LYS A 126 17.41 -5.25 3.83
C LYS A 126 18.02 -6.64 3.99
N VAL A 127 17.66 -7.57 3.13
CA VAL A 127 18.25 -8.92 3.07
C VAL A 127 19.02 -9.01 1.76
N GLU A 128 20.32 -9.31 1.85
CA GLU A 128 21.20 -9.53 0.71
C GLU A 128 21.72 -10.97 0.77
N PRO A 129 21.65 -11.74 -0.33
CA PRO A 129 22.30 -13.05 -0.38
C PRO A 129 23.81 -12.86 -0.18
N LEU A 130 24.44 -13.75 0.58
CA LEU A 130 25.89 -13.85 0.62
C LEU A 130 26.33 -14.53 -0.70
N GLU A 131 27.20 -13.85 -1.46
CA GLU A 131 27.90 -14.44 -2.61
C GLU A 131 28.90 -15.52 -2.19
#